data_AF-A0A1V3WBC6-F1
#
_entry.id   AF-A0A1V3WBC6-F1
#
_cell.length_a   1.000
_cell.length_b   1.000
_cell.length_c   1.000
_cell.angle_alpha   90.00
_cell.angle_beta   90.00
_cell.angle_gamma   90.00
#
_symmetry.space_group_name_H-M   'P 1'
#
loop_
_entity.id
_entity.type
_entity.pdbx_description
1 polymer ?
#
loop_
_entity_poly.entity_id
_entity_poly.type
_entity_poly.pdbx_seq_one_letter_code
_entity_poly.pdbx_strand_id
1 'polypeptide(L)' 'MMSSSSDELLRGGAEPAVLIESLTVIRGKHPAVQDISLRVGCGTITGLLGRPARARPR' A
#
# COMPACT_ATOMS: atom_id res chain seq x y z
N MET A 1 -29.89 10.47 -24.80
CA MET A 1 -28.90 9.47 -24.34
C MET A 1 -27.51 10.01 -24.66
N MET A 2 -26.87 10.62 -23.66
CA MET A 2 -25.42 10.75 -23.49
C MET A 2 -25.24 10.84 -21.96
N SER A 3 -24.61 9.85 -21.36
CA SER A 3 -24.16 9.93 -19.97
C SER A 3 -22.74 10.46 -20.02
N SER A 4 -22.58 11.77 -19.85
CA SER A 4 -21.27 12.36 -19.60
C SER A 4 -20.83 11.95 -18.20
N SER A 5 -19.90 11.00 -18.12
CA SER A 5 -19.26 10.62 -16.86
C SER A 5 -18.32 11.76 -16.47
N SER A 6 -18.72 12.56 -15.49
CA SER A 6 -17.91 13.66 -14.94
C SER A 6 -16.71 13.17 -14.11
N ASP A 7 -16.38 11.88 -14.15
CA ASP A 7 -15.31 11.26 -13.35
C ASP A 7 -13.90 11.46 -13.93
N GLU A 8 -13.79 12.04 -15.13
CA GLU A 8 -12.50 12.17 -15.83
C GLU A 8 -11.75 13.49 -15.54
N LEU A 9 -12.33 14.44 -14.79
CA LEU A 9 -11.78 15.80 -14.65
C LEU A 9 -11.45 16.27 -13.23
N LEU A 10 -11.43 15.39 -12.21
CA LEU A 10 -11.10 15.75 -10.81
C LEU A 10 -9.84 15.08 -10.21
N ARG A 11 -8.96 14.43 -10.99
CA ARG A 11 -7.79 13.74 -10.39
C ARG A 11 -6.60 14.66 -10.02
N GLY A 12 -6.88 15.84 -9.47
CA GLY A 12 -5.95 16.60 -8.62
C GLY A 12 -5.77 15.99 -7.21
N GLY A 13 -6.52 14.92 -6.89
CA GLY A 13 -6.48 14.21 -5.62
C GLY A 13 -7.16 12.85 -5.72
N ALA A 14 -6.66 11.97 -6.59
CA ALA A 14 -7.17 10.61 -6.64
C ALA A 14 -6.85 9.90 -5.31
N GLU A 15 -7.89 9.45 -4.59
CA GLU A 15 -7.74 8.60 -3.41
C GLU A 15 -6.78 7.45 -3.74
N PRO A 16 -5.81 7.14 -2.86
CA PRO A 16 -4.86 6.08 -3.11
C PRO A 16 -5.62 4.75 -3.22
N ALA A 17 -5.22 3.91 -4.18
CA ALA A 17 -5.75 2.55 -4.28
C ALA A 17 -5.37 1.70 -3.06
N VAL A 18 -4.24 2.01 -2.42
CA VAL A 18 -3.82 1.40 -1.16
C VAL A 18 -3.30 2.49 -0.24
N LEU A 19 -3.91 2.61 0.95
CA LEU A 19 -3.43 3.44 2.05
C LEU A 19 -3.07 2.53 3.23
N ILE A 20 -1.83 2.63 3.70
CA ILE A 20 -1.35 1.97 4.92
C ILE A 20 -0.85 3.08 5.84
N GLU A 21 -1.30 3.05 7.09
CA GLU A 21 -0.90 3.99 8.13
C GLU A 21 -0.42 3.20 9.36
N SER A 22 0.80 3.49 9.81
CA SER A 22 1.45 2.93 11.01
C SER A 22 1.27 1.41 11.21
N LEU A 23 1.39 0.63 10.14
CA LEU A 23 1.22 -0.81 10.17
C LEU A 23 2.36 -1.49 10.93
N THR A 24 1.99 -2.26 11.94
CA THR A 24 2.88 -3.18 12.64
C THR A 24 2.36 -4.61 12.47
N VAL A 25 3.21 -5.50 11.95
CA VAL A 25 2.90 -6.91 11.76
C VAL A 25 3.70 -7.73 12.76
N ILE A 26 3.00 -8.50 13.60
CA ILE A 26 3.62 -9.44 14.53
C ILE A 26 3.54 -10.85 13.95
N ARG A 27 4.67 -11.55 13.90
CA ARG A 27 4.75 -12.96 13.50
C ARG A 27 5.21 -13.80 14.70
N GLY A 28 4.29 -14.58 15.26
CA GLY A 28 4.53 -15.29 16.51
C GLY A 28 4.66 -14.33 17.68
N LYS A 29 5.86 -14.20 18.24
CA LYS A 29 6.15 -13.30 19.38
C LYS A 29 7.02 -12.10 19.01
N HIS A 30 7.32 -11.91 17.73
CA HIS A 30 8.24 -10.87 17.29
C HIS A 30 7.62 -10.00 16.21
N PRO A 31 7.92 -8.69 16.21
CA PRO A 31 7.56 -7.83 15.11
C PRO A 31 8.34 -8.21 13.84
N ALA A 32 7.61 -8.40 12.74
CA ALA A 32 8.16 -8.67 11.41
C ALA A 32 8.22 -7.40 10.55
N VAL A 33 7.26 -6.49 10.75
CA VAL A 33 7.20 -5.14 10.15
C VAL A 33 6.74 -4.19 11.26
N GLN A 34 7.31 -3.00 11.36
CA GLN A 34 6.95 -2.02 12.39
C GLN A 34 6.79 -0.64 11.76
N ASP A 35 5.72 0.03 12.17
CA ASP A 35 5.42 1.43 11.86
C ASP A 35 5.64 1.83 10.39
N ILE A 36 5.05 1.04 9.47
CA ILE A 36 5.12 1.37 8.04
C ILE A 36 3.86 2.10 7.60
N SER A 37 4.08 3.23 6.93
CA SER A 37 3.05 3.98 6.21
C SER A 37 3.39 4.05 4.72
N LEU A 38 2.39 3.82 3.86
CA LEU A 38 2.53 3.72 2.42
C LEU A 38 1.26 4.21 1.72
N ARG A 39 1.43 4.88 0.57
CA ARG A 39 0.36 5.20 -0.37
C ARG A 39 0.70 4.66 -1.76
N VAL A 40 -0.21 3.89 -2.33
CA VAL A 40 -0.14 3.43 -3.73
C VAL A 40 -1.25 4.09 -4.52
N GLY A 41 -0.91 4.80 -5.59
CA GLY A 41 -1.87 5.50 -6.44
C GLY A 41 -2.63 4.55 -7.37
N CYS A 42 -3.86 4.91 -7.72
CA CYS A 42 -4.62 4.20 -8.75
C CYS A 42 -3.86 4.15 -10.09
N GLY A 43 -3.80 2.98 -10.74
CA GLY A 43 -3.11 2.80 -12.02
C GLY A 43 -1.58 2.75 -11.94
N THR A 44 -1.01 2.72 -10.73
CA THR A 44 0.45 2.61 -10.54
C THR A 44 0.88 1.17 -10.27
N ILE A 45 2.08 0.81 -10.74
CA ILE A 45 2.75 -0.43 -10.38
C ILE A 45 3.82 -0.09 -9.34
N THR A 46 3.69 -0.63 -8.13
CA THR A 46 4.66 -0.43 -7.04
C THR A 46 5.46 -1.70 -6.79
N GLY A 47 6.77 -1.65 -7.04
CA GLY A 47 7.69 -2.75 -6.71
C GLY A 47 8.16 -2.68 -5.26
N LEU A 48 8.01 -3.77 -4.51
CA LEU A 48 8.55 -3.90 -3.16
C LEU A 48 9.84 -4.72 -3.19
N LEU A 49 10.92 -4.13 -2.70
CA LEU A 49 12.24 -4.76 -2.64
C LEU A 49 12.70 -4.85 -1.19
N GLY A 50 13.46 -5.88 -0.87
CA GLY A 50 13.99 -6.09 0.46
C GLY A 50 15.13 -7.10 0.47
N ARG A 51 15.85 -7.14 1.58
CA ARG A 51 16.80 -8.22 1.86
C ARG A 51 16.03 -9.52 2.12
N PRO A 52 16.63 -10.69 1.88
CA PRO A 52 16.01 -11.96 2.24
C PRO A 52 15.66 -11.98 3.73
N ALA A 53 14.47 -12.50 4.05
CA ALA A 53 14.02 -12.61 5.43
C ALA A 53 14.97 -13.49 6.24
N ARG A 54 15.22 -13.09 7.49
CA ARG A 54 16.06 -13.88 8.39
C ARG A 54 15.36 -15.18 8.73
N ALA A 55 16.01 -16.32 8.52
CA ALA A 55 15.48 -17.62 8.91
C ALA A 55 15.28 -17.65 10.44
N ARG A 56 14.14 -18.17 10.89
CA ARG A 56 13.86 -18.31 12.31
C ARG A 56 14.33 -19.69 12.78
N PRO A 57 15.09 -19.78 13.89
CA PRO A 57 15.32 -21.06 14.54
C PRO A 57 13.97 -21.64 15.01
N ARG A 58 13.80 -22.95 14.80
CA ARG A 58 12.60 -23.70 15.21
C ARG A 58 12.46 -23.73 16.73
#